data_AF-A0A937WNK8-F1
#
_entry.id   AF-A0A937WNK8-F1
#
_cell.length_a   1.000
_cell.length_b   1.000
_cell.length_c   1.000
_cell.angle_alpha   90.00
_cell.angle_beta   90.00
_cell.angle_gamma   90.00
#
_symmetry.space_group_name_H-M   'P 1'
#
loop_
_entity.id
_entity.type
_entity.pdbx_description
1 polymer ?
#
loop_
_entity_poly.entity_id
_entity_poly.type
_entity_poly.pdbx_seq_one_letter_code
_entity_poly.pdbx_strand_id
1 'polypeptide(L)' 'MNPTTKLYSIALVLLILFLMPAIATARIIYVDASKLDDNGDGLSWQTAKKYLQSALALAISGDEIWVAQGTYYPDEGTG' A
#
# COMPACT_ATOMS: atom_id res chain seq x y z
N MET A 1 -13.55 -40.95 -8.26
CA MET A 1 -13.61 -39.92 -7.19
C MET A 1 -15.05 -39.62 -6.91
N ASN A 2 -15.49 -39.85 -5.67
CA ASN A 2 -16.83 -39.56 -5.18
C ASN A 2 -17.10 -38.04 -5.15
N PRO A 3 -18.28 -37.58 -5.56
CA PRO A 3 -18.62 -36.16 -5.63
C PRO A 3 -18.54 -35.46 -4.26
N THR A 4 -18.74 -36.21 -3.18
CA THR A 4 -18.62 -35.72 -1.80
C THR A 4 -17.19 -35.34 -1.42
N THR A 5 -16.16 -36.07 -1.84
CA THR A 5 -14.77 -35.71 -1.52
C THR A 5 -14.31 -34.46 -2.26
N LYS A 6 -14.74 -34.27 -3.52
CA LYS A 6 -14.47 -33.04 -4.28
C LYS A 6 -15.09 -31.81 -3.59
N LEU A 7 -16.29 -31.94 -3.04
CA LEU A 7 -16.97 -30.85 -2.34
C LEU A 7 -16.21 -30.45 -1.06
N TYR A 8 -15.74 -31.42 -0.28
CA TYR A 8 -14.92 -31.16 0.91
C TYR A 8 -13.56 -30.54 0.55
N SER A 9 -12.91 -30.99 -0.52
CA SER A 9 -11.67 -30.39 -1.01
C SER A 9 -11.84 -28.92 -1.40
N ILE A 10 -12.94 -28.57 -2.09
CA ILE A 10 -13.23 -27.18 -2.47
C ILE A 10 -13.54 -26.33 -1.24
N ALA A 11 -14.37 -26.84 -0.32
CA ALA A 11 -14.70 -26.14 0.92
C ALA A 11 -13.45 -25.90 1.79
N LEU A 12 -12.54 -26.87 1.87
CA LEU A 12 -11.27 -26.76 2.59
C LEU A 12 -10.36 -25.69 1.97
N VAL A 13 -10.24 -25.65 0.64
CA VAL A 13 -9.42 -24.65 -0.06
C VAL A 13 -9.97 -23.24 0.13
N LEU A 14 -11.31 -23.06 0.05
CA LEU A 14 -11.95 -21.76 0.31
C LEU A 14 -11.81 -21.32 1.77
N LEU A 15 -11.87 -22.25 2.71
CA LEU A 15 -11.65 -22.00 4.13
C LEU A 15 -10.20 -21.57 4.41
N ILE A 16 -9.21 -22.21 3.76
CA ILE A 16 -7.79 -21.85 3.87
C ILE A 16 -7.52 -20.46 3.27
N LEU A 17 -8.12 -20.13 2.13
CA LEU A 17 -8.04 -18.79 1.52
C LEU A 17 -8.68 -17.69 2.39
N PHE A 18 -9.76 -18.03 3.11
CA PHE A 18 -10.41 -17.12 4.05
C PHE A 18 -9.64 -16.95 5.37
N LEU A 19 -8.85 -17.95 5.76
CA LEU A 19 -8.06 -17.97 7.01
C LEU A 19 -6.65 -17.39 6.87
N MET A 20 -6.16 -17.09 5.66
CA MET A 20 -4.87 -16.40 5.51
C MET A 20 -5.03 -14.93 5.90
N PRO A 21 -4.45 -14.47 7.02
CA PRO A 21 -4.35 -13.05 7.24
C PRO A 21 -3.40 -12.49 6.19
N ALA A 22 -3.80 -11.43 5.49
CA ALA A 22 -2.85 -10.59 4.78
C ALA A 22 -1.85 -10.11 5.84
N ILE A 23 -0.62 -10.63 5.81
CA ILE A 23 0.45 -10.15 6.69
C ILE A 23 0.71 -8.72 6.27
N ALA A 24 0.10 -7.76 6.97
CA ALA A 24 0.36 -6.35 6.79
C ALA A 24 1.75 -6.08 7.36
N THR A 25 2.77 -6.23 6.52
CA THR A 25 4.11 -5.75 6.86
C THR A 25 4.06 -4.22 6.82
N ALA A 26 4.51 -3.58 7.90
CA ALA A 26 4.81 -2.15 7.91
C ALA A 26 5.64 -1.81 6.67
N ARG A 27 5.09 -0.98 5.77
CA ARG A 27 5.79 -0.55 4.56
C ARG A 27 6.33 0.86 4.74
N ILE A 28 7.41 1.15 4.01
CA ILE A 28 7.94 2.51 3.88
C ILE A 28 7.30 3.12 2.63
N ILE A 29 6.68 4.29 2.78
CA ILE A 29 6.15 5.10 1.70
C ILE A 29 7.06 6.32 1.54
N TYR A 30 7.61 6.51 0.35
CA TYR A 30 8.53 7.60 0.03
C TYR A 30 7.79 8.80 -0.54
N VAL A 31 8.15 10.00 -0.09
CA VAL A 31 7.58 11.29 -0.51
C VAL A 31 8.69 12.23 -0.94
N ASP A 32 8.56 12.82 -2.13
CA ASP A 32 9.52 13.75 -2.71
C ASP A 32 8.80 14.84 -3.51
N ALA A 33 8.77 16.07 -2.98
CA ALA A 33 8.16 17.22 -3.63
C ALA A 33 8.78 17.59 -4.99
N SER A 34 10.00 17.11 -5.29
CA SER A 34 10.67 17.36 -6.57
C SER A 34 10.13 16.52 -7.74
N LYS A 35 9.24 15.56 -7.47
CA LYS A 35 8.59 14.75 -8.51
C LYS A 35 7.79 15.62 -9.47
N LEU A 36 7.82 15.24 -10.75
CA LEU A 36 7.09 15.94 -11.80
C LEU A 36 5.57 15.81 -11.60
N ASP A 37 5.10 14.60 -11.29
CA ASP A 37 3.70 14.25 -11.02
C ASP A 37 3.57 13.34 -9.78
N ASP A 38 2.34 13.06 -9.37
CA ASP A 38 2.03 12.21 -8.20
C ASP A 38 1.68 10.75 -8.58
N ASN A 39 2.04 10.29 -9.79
CA ASN A 39 1.68 8.95 -10.28
C ASN A 39 2.54 7.83 -9.69
N GLY A 40 3.60 8.16 -8.95
CA GLY A 40 4.46 7.21 -8.26
C GLY A 40 3.68 6.32 -7.28
N ASP A 41 4.13 5.08 -7.09
CA ASP A 41 3.55 4.13 -6.14
C ASP A 41 4.02 4.35 -4.70
N GLY A 42 5.04 5.17 -4.48
CA GLY A 42 5.62 5.45 -3.18
C GLY A 42 6.50 4.34 -2.63
N LEU A 43 6.86 3.30 -3.38
CA LEU A 43 7.63 2.15 -2.88
C LEU A 43 9.15 2.34 -2.93
N SER A 44 9.63 3.42 -3.54
CA SER A 44 11.05 3.78 -3.61
C SER A 44 11.23 5.28 -3.78
N TRP A 45 12.44 5.80 -3.57
CA TRP A 45 12.75 7.20 -3.91
C TRP A 45 12.52 7.50 -5.40
N GLN A 46 12.75 6.55 -6.31
CA GLN A 46 12.55 6.71 -7.75
C GLN A 46 11.07 6.86 -8.10
N THR A 47 10.19 6.15 -7.38
CA THR A 47 8.74 6.14 -7.58
C THR A 47 7.97 6.83 -6.45
N ALA A 48 8.62 7.73 -5.72
CA ALA A 48 8.03 8.43 -4.58
C ALA A 48 6.75 9.19 -4.96
N LYS A 49 5.85 9.36 -3.98
CA LYS A 49 4.73 10.30 -4.09
C LYS A 49 5.26 11.73 -4.12
N LYS A 50 4.60 12.60 -4.88
CA LYS A 50 4.91 14.03 -4.90
C LYS A 50 4.36 14.72 -3.67
N TYR A 51 3.13 14.37 -3.29
CA TYR A 51 2.42 15.01 -2.20
C TYR A 51 2.40 14.14 -0.93
N LEU A 52 2.63 14.78 0.21
CA LEU A 52 2.53 14.12 1.52
C LEU A 52 1.10 13.60 1.77
N GLN A 53 0.09 14.34 1.32
CA GLN A 53 -1.32 13.96 1.43
C GLN A 53 -1.61 12.63 0.73
N SER A 54 -1.03 12.40 -0.45
CA SER A 54 -1.19 11.14 -1.19
C SER A 54 -0.56 9.96 -0.46
N ALA A 55 0.59 10.15 0.17
CA ALA A 55 1.22 9.11 0.99
C ALA A 55 0.41 8.81 2.26
N LEU A 56 -0.11 9.84 2.93
CA LEU A 56 -0.99 9.69 4.09
C LEU A 56 -2.29 8.95 3.75
N ALA A 57 -2.86 9.17 2.57
CA ALA A 57 -4.04 8.45 2.11
C ALA A 57 -3.77 6.96 1.84
N LEU A 58 -2.52 6.59 1.56
CA LEU A 58 -2.09 5.20 1.38
C LEU A 58 -1.67 4.54 2.70
N ALA A 59 -1.06 5.28 3.62
CA ALA A 59 -0.51 4.74 4.85
C ALA A 59 -1.58 4.08 5.72
N ILE A 60 -1.25 2.90 6.23
CA ILE A 60 -2.03 2.22 7.27
C ILE A 60 -1.24 2.16 8.58
N SER A 61 -1.89 1.72 9.67
CA SER A 61 -1.23 1.61 10.97
C SER A 61 0.02 0.74 10.88
N GLY A 62 1.16 1.30 11.29
CA GLY A 62 2.46 0.64 11.25
C GLY A 62 3.34 1.07 10.07
N ASP A 63 2.78 1.71 9.04
CA ASP A 63 3.58 2.24 7.94
C ASP A 63 4.46 3.42 8.37
N GLU A 64 5.60 3.55 7.71
CA GLU A 64 6.48 4.71 7.84
C GLU A 64 6.38 5.56 6.58
N ILE A 65 6.39 6.88 6.75
CA ILE A 65 6.47 7.82 5.62
C ILE A 65 7.83 8.51 5.67
N TRP A 66 8.66 8.25 4.67
CA TRP A 66 9.98 8.86 4.54
C TRP A 66 9.89 10.03 3.57
N VAL A 67 10.22 11.22 4.06
CA VAL A 67 10.02 12.47 3.34
C VAL A 67 11.37 13.06 2.95
N ALA A 68 11.61 13.28 1.65
CA ALA A 68 12.78 13.98 1.17
C ALA A 68 12.77 15.43 1.66
N GLN A 69 13.95 16.04 1.80
CA GLN A 69 14.07 17.46 2.11
C GLN A 69 13.26 18.29 1.11
N GLY A 70 12.42 19.19 1.61
CA GLY A 70 11.61 20.06 0.76
C GLY A 70 10.58 20.85 1.57
N THR A 71 9.79 21.66 0.86
CA THR A 71 8.61 22.32 1.43
C THR A 71 7.37 21.54 1.01
N TYR A 72 6.55 21.15 1.98
CA TYR A 72 5.31 20.42 1.76
C TYR A 72 4.16 21.25 2.29
N TYR A 73 3.23 21.58 1.40
CA TYR A 73 2.03 22.28 1.80
C TYR A 73 0.98 21.28 2.31
N PRO A 74 0.06 21.72 3.19
CA PRO A 74 -1.04 20.87 3.64
C PRO A 74 -2.02 20.48 2.53
N ASP A 75 -2.10 21.31 1.48
CA ASP A 75 -2.75 20.99 0.21
C ASP A 75 -1.71 20.44 -0.79
N GLU A 76 -2.12 20.13 -2.02
CA GLU A 76 -1.22 19.62 -3.08
C GLU A 76 -0.25 20.71 -3.61
N GLY A 77 0.05 21.75 -2.83
CA GLY A 77 0.90 22.87 -3.20
C GLY A 77 0.26 23.80 -4.23
N THR A 78 -1.06 23.92 -4.21
CA THR A 78 -1.87 24.68 -5.17
C THR A 78 -2.37 26.04 -4.66
N GLY A 79 -1.93 26.43 -3.46
CA GLY A 79 -2.29 27.71 -2.81
C GLY A 79 -1.93 28.97 -3.59
#